data_AF-A0A3E1EP23-F1
#
_entry.id   AF-A0A3E1EP23-F1
#
_cell.length_a   1.000
_cell.length_b   1.000
_cell.length_c   1.000
_cell.angle_alpha   90.00
_cell.angle_beta   90.00
_cell.angle_gamma   90.00
#
_symmetry.space_group_name_H-M   'P 1'
#
loop_
_entity.id
_entity.type
_entity.pdbx_description
1 polymer ?
#
loop_
_entity_poly.entity_id
_entity_poly.type
_entity_poly.pdbx_seq_one_letter_code
_entity_poly.pdbx_strand_id
1 'polypeptide(L)'
;MRNVYLITAFAVVLLVSLFGFRGSLFTSSPIDVFPEWAFPGMKRQPKPKPQGESKFFADGRADRPLPAGVVSSDPLRNDDALYAGKHADGSWVRGFPVAVNHQLMARGQDRFTIYCAPCHGAVGDGNGITKQYGMGATPTYHDDRLRQMAEGELFNTITHGSPNKNMLPYADKLLPEDRWAVILYVRALQRAQLGTAADVTDANARETLGLK
;
A
#
# COMPACT_ATOMS: atom_id res chain seq x y z
N MET A 1 21.59 66.15 -5.11
CA MET A 1 21.84 64.97 -5.99
C MET A 1 22.45 63.80 -5.21
N ARG A 2 23.57 63.97 -4.48
CA ARG A 2 24.20 62.91 -3.66
C ARG A 2 23.24 62.13 -2.73
N ASN A 3 22.40 62.84 -1.98
CA ASN A 3 21.48 62.19 -1.02
C ASN A 3 20.39 61.38 -1.73
N VAL A 4 19.98 61.79 -2.93
CA VAL A 4 18.99 61.06 -3.74
C VAL A 4 19.56 59.70 -4.14
N TYR A 5 20.81 59.65 -4.59
CA TYR A 5 21.47 58.38 -4.95
C TYR A 5 21.66 57.43 -3.78
N LEU A 6 22.02 57.97 -2.60
CA LEU A 6 22.17 57.16 -1.38
C LEU A 6 20.83 56.56 -0.92
N ILE A 7 19.75 57.35 -0.97
CA ILE A 7 18.40 56.89 -0.63
C ILE A 7 17.94 55.81 -1.62
N THR A 8 18.16 56.01 -2.93
CA THR A 8 17.78 55.01 -3.94
C THR A 8 18.58 53.72 -3.80
N ALA A 9 19.88 53.79 -3.53
CA ALA A 9 20.71 52.60 -3.35
C ALA A 9 20.27 51.81 -2.11
N PHE A 10 20.00 52.50 -1.00
CA PHE A 10 19.48 51.87 0.21
C PHE A 10 18.12 51.20 -0.03
N ALA A 11 17.21 51.86 -0.75
CA ALA A 11 15.90 51.29 -1.09
C ALA A 11 16.02 50.02 -1.94
N VAL A 12 16.94 49.98 -2.91
CA VAL A 12 17.18 48.78 -3.75
C VAL A 12 17.73 47.62 -2.91
N VAL A 13 18.72 47.88 -2.06
CA VAL A 13 19.30 46.85 -1.17
C VAL A 13 18.24 46.30 -0.22
N LEU A 14 17.41 47.17 0.36
CA LEU A 14 16.31 46.77 1.23
C LEU A 14 15.30 45.88 0.47
N LEU A 15 14.89 46.28 -0.73
CA LEU A 15 13.94 45.51 -1.55
C LEU A 15 14.49 44.13 -1.93
N VAL A 16 15.75 44.06 -2.38
CA VAL A 16 16.37 42.77 -2.73
C VAL A 16 16.57 41.90 -1.50
N SER A 17 16.89 42.47 -0.33
CA SER A 17 17.03 41.71 0.91
C SER A 17 15.70 41.18 1.44
N LEU A 18 14.59 41.90 1.23
CA LEU A 18 13.26 41.49 1.69
C LEU A 18 12.59 40.49 0.75
N PHE A 19 12.71 40.67 -0.56
CA PHE A 19 12.01 39.86 -1.57
C PHE A 19 12.89 38.80 -2.23
N GLY A 20 14.21 38.84 -2.00
CA GLY A 20 15.17 37.96 -2.65
C GLY A 20 15.30 38.22 -4.15
N PHE A 21 16.12 37.39 -4.81
CA PHE A 21 16.21 37.38 -6.26
C PHE A 21 15.08 36.54 -6.86
N ARG A 22 14.52 37.00 -7.98
CA ARG A 22 13.49 36.27 -8.72
C ARG A 22 14.05 34.91 -9.18
N GLY A 23 13.32 33.83 -8.91
CA GLY A 23 13.73 32.46 -9.27
C GLY A 23 14.42 31.66 -8.16
N SER A 24 14.49 32.19 -6.94
CA SER A 24 14.89 31.39 -5.77
C SER A 24 13.82 30.33 -5.43
N LEU A 25 14.28 29.15 -5.00
CA LEU A 25 13.41 28.12 -4.44
C LEU A 25 13.05 28.50 -3.00
N PHE A 26 11.76 28.46 -2.68
CA PHE A 26 11.27 28.69 -1.31
C PHE A 26 11.38 27.40 -0.49
N THR A 27 11.90 27.49 0.74
CA THR A 27 11.94 26.38 1.71
C THR A 27 10.76 26.40 2.68
N SER A 28 10.08 27.54 2.80
CA SER A 28 8.86 27.73 3.56
C SER A 28 7.63 27.61 2.67
N SER A 29 6.48 27.37 3.31
CA SER A 29 5.19 27.38 2.63
C SER A 29 5.01 28.68 1.85
N PRO A 30 4.49 28.62 0.59
CA PRO A 30 4.22 29.82 -0.19
C PRO A 30 3.36 30.82 0.57
N ILE A 31 3.68 32.11 0.40
CA ILE A 31 2.92 33.20 1.00
C ILE A 31 1.48 33.14 0.50
N ASP A 32 0.52 33.13 1.41
CA ASP A 32 -0.88 33.26 1.06
C ASP A 32 -1.20 34.73 0.75
N VAL A 33 -1.27 35.08 -0.54
CA VAL A 33 -1.54 36.44 -1.03
C VAL A 33 -2.94 36.92 -0.61
N PHE A 34 -3.84 35.97 -0.28
CA PHE A 34 -5.17 36.26 0.27
C PHE A 34 -5.28 35.55 1.62
N PRO A 35 -4.65 36.11 2.67
CA PRO A 35 -4.65 35.45 3.96
C PRO A 35 -6.05 35.44 4.54
N GLU A 36 -6.45 34.31 5.15
CA GLU A 36 -7.80 34.08 5.67
C GLU A 36 -8.28 35.16 6.66
N TRP A 37 -7.37 35.85 7.37
CA TRP A 37 -7.72 36.94 8.28
C TRP A 37 -8.14 38.24 7.56
N ALA A 38 -7.69 38.46 6.32
CA ALA A 38 -7.98 39.65 5.52
C ALA A 38 -9.00 39.37 4.40
N PHE A 39 -9.00 38.13 3.88
CA PHE A 39 -9.90 37.67 2.84
C PHE A 39 -10.46 36.31 3.28
N PRO A 40 -11.56 36.30 4.07
CA PRO A 40 -12.16 35.06 4.55
C PRO A 40 -12.60 34.22 3.35
N GLY A 41 -11.79 33.22 3.04
CA GLY A 41 -11.95 32.31 1.92
C GLY A 41 -12.49 30.97 2.39
N MET A 42 -12.48 30.01 1.47
CA MET A 42 -12.87 28.63 1.76
C MET A 42 -11.67 27.67 1.63
N LYS A 43 -10.43 28.19 1.71
CA LYS A 43 -9.22 27.36 1.63
C LYS A 43 -9.08 26.50 2.89
N ARG A 44 -9.29 27.13 4.06
CA ARG A 44 -9.31 26.46 5.37
C ARG A 44 -10.70 26.56 5.98
N GLN A 45 -11.51 25.54 5.73
CA GLN A 45 -12.89 25.48 6.26
C GLN A 45 -12.89 25.00 7.71
N PRO A 46 -13.81 25.49 8.57
CA PRO A 46 -13.96 25.09 9.96
C PRO A 46 -14.68 23.73 10.08
N LYS A 47 -14.21 22.72 9.34
CA LYS A 47 -14.71 21.35 9.41
C LYS A 47 -13.53 20.37 9.40
N PRO A 48 -13.63 19.25 10.13
CA PRO A 48 -12.60 18.21 10.03
C PRO A 48 -12.57 17.66 8.61
N LYS A 49 -11.36 17.50 8.08
CA LYS A 49 -11.10 16.76 6.82
C LYS A 49 -10.58 15.36 7.17
N PRO A 50 -10.74 14.35 6.30
CA PRO A 50 -10.05 13.08 6.47
C PRO A 50 -8.55 13.31 6.64
N GLN A 51 -7.93 12.63 7.60
CA GLN A 51 -6.51 12.81 7.97
C GLN A 51 -6.16 14.25 8.39
N GLY A 52 -7.15 15.02 8.86
CA GLY A 52 -6.97 16.38 9.35
C GLY A 52 -6.45 16.44 10.78
N GLU A 53 -5.84 17.57 11.13
CA GLU A 53 -5.47 17.91 12.50
C GLU A 53 -6.71 18.31 13.32
N SER A 54 -6.71 17.97 14.60
CA SER A 54 -7.69 18.44 15.58
C SER A 54 -6.99 18.94 16.84
N LYS A 55 -7.34 20.15 17.29
CA LYS A 55 -6.87 20.70 18.58
C LYS A 55 -7.70 20.23 19.77
N PHE A 56 -8.81 19.54 19.52
CA PHE A 56 -9.73 19.09 20.57
C PHE A 56 -9.30 17.76 21.19
N PHE A 57 -8.76 16.84 20.39
CA PHE A 57 -8.33 15.51 20.87
C PHE A 57 -6.84 15.51 21.22
N ALA A 58 -6.47 14.75 22.26
CA ALA A 58 -5.10 14.69 22.78
C ALA A 58 -4.07 14.11 21.78
N ASP A 59 -4.52 13.30 20.82
CA ASP A 59 -3.67 12.70 19.78
C ASP A 59 -3.54 13.57 18.53
N GLY A 60 -4.16 14.76 18.51
CA GLY A 60 -4.09 15.70 17.39
C GLY A 60 -4.86 15.27 16.15
N ARG A 61 -5.58 14.14 16.16
CA ARG A 61 -6.25 13.57 14.98
C ARG A 61 -7.71 13.95 14.92
N ALA A 62 -8.18 14.38 13.75
CA ALA A 62 -9.61 14.52 13.48
C ALA A 62 -10.30 13.15 13.34
N ASP A 63 -9.63 12.17 12.72
CA ASP A 63 -10.15 10.82 12.57
C ASP A 63 -10.14 10.08 13.91
N ARG A 64 -11.29 9.53 14.31
CA ARG A 64 -11.44 8.79 15.56
C ARG A 64 -11.45 7.28 15.31
N PRO A 65 -10.78 6.48 16.16
CA PRO A 65 -10.91 5.03 16.11
C PRO A 65 -12.35 4.64 16.42
N LEU A 66 -12.82 3.60 15.74
CA LEU A 66 -14.11 3.00 16.03
C LEU A 66 -14.07 2.34 17.42
N PRO A 67 -15.11 2.48 18.25
CA PRO A 67 -15.23 1.70 19.48
C PRO A 67 -15.21 0.19 19.17
N ALA A 68 -14.70 -0.61 20.10
CA ALA A 68 -14.64 -2.06 19.92
C ALA A 68 -16.05 -2.66 19.81
N GLY A 69 -16.23 -3.63 18.90
CA GLY A 69 -17.48 -4.38 18.73
C GLY A 69 -18.56 -3.69 17.88
N VAL A 70 -18.29 -2.49 17.33
CA VAL A 70 -19.23 -1.86 16.39
C VAL A 70 -19.21 -2.56 15.03
N VAL A 71 -20.38 -2.74 14.44
CA VAL A 71 -20.57 -3.31 13.09
C VAL A 71 -21.17 -2.20 12.22
N SER A 72 -20.65 -2.03 10.99
CA SER A 72 -21.21 -1.04 10.06
C SER A 72 -22.56 -1.50 9.52
N SER A 73 -23.37 -0.56 9.02
CA SER A 73 -24.66 -0.85 8.37
C SER A 73 -24.53 -1.40 6.95
N ASP A 74 -23.30 -1.53 6.44
CA ASP A 74 -23.03 -2.19 5.15
C ASP A 74 -23.53 -3.65 5.20
N PRO A 75 -23.75 -4.31 4.05
CA PRO A 75 -24.12 -5.71 4.04
C PRO A 75 -23.21 -6.51 4.97
N LEU A 76 -23.83 -7.27 5.87
CA LEU A 76 -23.11 -8.03 6.88
C LEU A 76 -22.09 -8.93 6.17
N ARG A 77 -20.84 -8.86 6.62
CA ARG A 77 -19.74 -9.72 6.16
C ARG A 77 -19.97 -11.15 6.67
N ASN A 78 -20.95 -11.84 6.08
CA ASN A 78 -21.45 -13.14 6.52
C ASN A 78 -20.78 -14.34 5.82
N ASP A 79 -19.98 -14.09 4.78
CA ASP A 79 -19.17 -15.11 4.12
C ASP A 79 -17.82 -15.27 4.83
N ASP A 80 -17.76 -16.17 5.80
CA ASP A 80 -16.53 -16.47 6.55
C ASP A 80 -15.40 -16.97 5.64
N ALA A 81 -15.73 -17.63 4.52
CA ALA A 81 -14.73 -18.09 3.57
C ALA A 81 -14.07 -16.88 2.89
N LEU A 82 -14.87 -15.90 2.44
CA LEU A 82 -14.36 -14.68 1.81
C LEU A 82 -13.64 -13.74 2.79
N TYR A 83 -14.21 -13.51 3.98
CA TYR A 83 -13.75 -12.45 4.89
C TYR A 83 -12.76 -12.92 5.96
N ALA A 84 -12.76 -14.21 6.30
CA ALA A 84 -11.88 -14.80 7.32
C ALA A 84 -10.99 -15.93 6.80
N GLY A 85 -11.24 -16.44 5.59
CA GLY A 85 -10.50 -17.58 5.04
C GLY A 85 -10.79 -18.91 5.75
N LYS A 86 -11.94 -19.01 6.42
CA LYS A 86 -12.34 -20.20 7.19
C LYS A 86 -13.67 -20.75 6.72
N HIS A 87 -13.83 -22.07 6.84
CA HIS A 87 -15.13 -22.71 6.77
C HIS A 87 -15.90 -22.48 8.08
N ALA A 88 -17.21 -22.76 8.07
CA ALA A 88 -18.08 -22.61 9.24
C ALA A 88 -17.65 -23.49 10.45
N ASP A 89 -16.90 -24.56 10.21
CA ASP A 89 -16.32 -25.42 11.25
C ASP A 89 -15.00 -24.89 11.84
N GLY A 90 -14.50 -23.75 11.34
CA GLY A 90 -13.26 -23.11 11.76
C GLY A 90 -12.00 -23.61 11.05
N SER A 91 -12.11 -24.60 10.16
CA SER A 91 -10.99 -25.09 9.34
C SER A 91 -10.61 -24.08 8.25
N TRP A 92 -9.34 -24.09 7.82
CA TRP A 92 -8.86 -23.19 6.79
C TRP A 92 -9.35 -23.60 5.40
N VAL A 93 -9.83 -22.61 4.63
CA VAL A 93 -10.25 -22.82 3.24
C VAL A 93 -9.08 -23.26 2.39
N ARG A 94 -9.23 -24.38 1.67
CA ARG A 94 -8.37 -24.74 0.53
C ARG A 94 -9.08 -24.37 -0.77
N GLY A 95 -8.41 -23.60 -1.62
CA GLY A 95 -8.98 -23.01 -2.83
C GLY A 95 -9.42 -21.56 -2.65
N PHE A 96 -10.27 -21.08 -3.56
CA PHE A 96 -10.66 -19.67 -3.65
C PHE A 96 -12.19 -19.51 -3.53
N PRO A 97 -12.70 -18.66 -2.62
CA PRO A 97 -14.11 -18.31 -2.54
C PRO A 97 -14.54 -17.29 -3.62
N VAL A 98 -13.63 -16.93 -4.52
CA VAL A 98 -13.83 -15.96 -5.61
C VAL A 98 -13.54 -16.63 -6.97
N ALA A 99 -14.13 -16.09 -8.04
CA ALA A 99 -13.93 -16.62 -9.38
C ALA A 99 -12.47 -16.45 -9.84
N VAL A 100 -11.79 -17.57 -10.10
CA VAL A 100 -10.41 -17.58 -10.60
C VAL A 100 -10.40 -17.34 -12.10
N ASN A 101 -9.87 -16.20 -12.52
CA ASN A 101 -9.75 -15.81 -13.93
C ASN A 101 -8.52 -14.91 -14.17
N HIS A 102 -8.23 -14.58 -15.43
CA HIS A 102 -7.10 -13.74 -15.79
C HIS A 102 -7.14 -12.33 -15.18
N GLN A 103 -8.34 -11.76 -14.99
CA GLN A 103 -8.49 -10.45 -14.36
C GLN A 103 -8.08 -10.49 -12.89
N LEU A 104 -8.49 -11.54 -12.15
CA LEU A 104 -8.08 -11.75 -10.77
C LEU A 104 -6.57 -11.99 -10.67
N MET A 105 -6.00 -12.76 -11.60
CA MET A 105 -4.55 -12.98 -11.66
C MET A 105 -3.78 -11.66 -11.88
N ALA A 106 -4.20 -10.85 -12.85
CA ALA A 106 -3.58 -9.55 -13.13
C ALA A 106 -3.70 -8.59 -11.94
N ARG A 107 -4.86 -8.57 -11.27
CA ARG A 107 -5.06 -7.81 -10.04
C ARG A 107 -4.14 -8.28 -8.92
N GLY A 108 -3.98 -9.60 -8.78
CA GLY A 108 -3.08 -10.22 -7.82
C GLY A 108 -1.63 -9.82 -8.04
N GLN A 109 -1.16 -9.86 -9.30
CA GLN A 109 0.17 -9.44 -9.68
C GLN A 109 0.43 -7.96 -9.35
N ASP A 110 -0.51 -7.08 -9.68
CA ASP A 110 -0.41 -5.64 -9.40
C ASP A 110 -0.29 -5.38 -7.89
N ARG A 111 -1.21 -5.97 -7.09
CA ARG A 111 -1.20 -5.80 -5.64
C ARG A 111 0.02 -6.44 -4.98
N PHE A 112 0.46 -7.60 -5.46
CA PHE A 112 1.68 -8.25 -4.99
C PHE A 112 2.91 -7.37 -5.24
N THR A 113 3.03 -6.80 -6.44
CA THR A 113 4.15 -5.92 -6.82
C THR A 113 4.22 -4.70 -5.90
N ILE A 114 3.08 -4.11 -5.54
CA ILE A 114 3.01 -2.91 -4.69
C ILE A 114 3.32 -3.23 -3.22
N TYR A 115 2.69 -4.27 -2.65
CA TYR A 115 2.67 -4.49 -1.21
C TYR A 115 3.58 -5.62 -0.71
N CYS A 116 3.86 -6.63 -1.54
CA CYS A 116 4.50 -7.87 -1.11
C CYS A 116 5.93 -8.00 -1.64
N ALA A 117 6.16 -7.66 -2.91
CA ALA A 117 7.45 -7.80 -3.58
C ALA A 117 8.61 -7.04 -2.91
N PRO A 118 8.42 -5.85 -2.27
CA PRO A 118 9.51 -5.17 -1.58
C PRO A 118 10.19 -6.03 -0.49
N CYS A 119 9.45 -6.94 0.15
CA CYS A 119 9.99 -7.86 1.15
C CYS A 119 10.19 -9.27 0.60
N HIS A 120 9.22 -9.81 -0.15
CA HIS A 120 9.23 -11.20 -0.59
C HIS A 120 9.94 -11.44 -1.93
N GLY A 121 10.38 -10.37 -2.62
CA GLY A 121 11.00 -10.47 -3.93
C GLY A 121 9.98 -10.59 -5.06
N ALA A 122 10.36 -10.17 -6.27
CA ALA A 122 9.48 -10.20 -7.45
C ALA A 122 9.06 -11.63 -7.85
N VAL A 123 9.95 -12.60 -7.59
CA VAL A 123 9.73 -14.03 -7.85
C VAL A 123 9.33 -14.81 -6.59
N GLY A 124 9.13 -14.13 -5.47
CA GLY A 124 8.71 -14.78 -4.22
C GLY A 124 9.80 -15.56 -3.48
N ASP A 125 11.08 -15.27 -3.73
CA ASP A 125 12.23 -15.97 -3.17
C ASP A 125 12.70 -15.44 -1.80
N GLY A 126 11.99 -14.46 -1.22
CA GLY A 126 12.36 -13.82 0.04
C GLY A 126 13.52 -12.83 -0.08
N ASN A 127 13.97 -12.50 -1.30
CA ASN A 127 15.07 -11.58 -1.56
C ASN A 127 14.58 -10.20 -2.03
N GLY A 128 13.54 -9.67 -1.40
CA GLY A 128 13.09 -8.30 -1.65
C GLY A 128 14.14 -7.24 -1.26
N ILE A 129 13.98 -6.02 -1.78
CA ILE A 129 14.91 -4.90 -1.53
C ILE A 129 15.12 -4.62 -0.03
N THR A 130 14.11 -4.86 0.81
CA THR A 130 14.21 -4.64 2.26
C THR A 130 15.23 -5.55 2.95
N LYS A 131 15.62 -6.67 2.33
CA LYS A 131 16.69 -7.55 2.83
C LYS A 131 18.02 -6.81 2.94
N GLN A 132 18.31 -5.87 2.03
CA GLN A 132 19.51 -5.03 2.07
C GLN A 132 19.54 -4.09 3.28
N TYR A 133 18.38 -3.84 3.89
CA TYR A 133 18.19 -2.99 5.05
C TYR A 133 17.97 -3.78 6.35
N GLY A 134 18.31 -5.08 6.36
CA GLY A 134 18.27 -5.93 7.56
C GLY A 134 16.98 -6.74 7.76
N MET A 135 16.00 -6.66 6.86
CA MET A 135 14.80 -7.50 6.91
C MET A 135 15.02 -8.88 6.25
N GLY A 136 16.00 -9.63 6.76
CA GLY A 136 16.46 -10.88 6.15
C GLY A 136 15.65 -12.13 6.49
N ALA A 137 14.66 -12.04 7.39
CA ALA A 137 13.87 -13.18 7.87
C ALA A 137 12.61 -13.45 7.03
N THR A 138 12.47 -12.83 5.86
CA THR A 138 11.33 -13.03 4.97
C THR A 138 11.43 -14.42 4.31
N PRO A 139 10.44 -15.31 4.47
CA PRO A 139 10.51 -16.65 3.88
C PRO A 139 10.31 -16.61 2.37
N THR A 140 10.89 -17.59 1.68
CA THR A 140 10.61 -17.87 0.26
C THR A 140 9.28 -18.62 0.14
N TYR A 141 8.42 -18.21 -0.79
CA TYR A 141 7.16 -18.90 -1.07
C TYR A 141 7.36 -20.30 -1.64
N HIS A 142 8.57 -20.61 -2.10
CA HIS A 142 8.91 -21.89 -2.72
C HIS A 142 9.14 -23.01 -1.70
N ASP A 143 9.27 -22.67 -0.41
CA ASP A 143 9.35 -23.65 0.67
C ASP A 143 8.11 -24.56 0.71
N ASP A 144 8.33 -25.87 0.79
CA ASP A 144 7.28 -26.90 0.85
C ASP A 144 6.22 -26.59 1.91
N ARG A 145 6.64 -26.09 3.07
CA ARG A 145 5.74 -25.66 4.15
C ARG A 145 4.75 -24.60 3.66
N LEU A 146 5.20 -23.55 2.97
CA LEU A 146 4.33 -22.48 2.45
C LEU A 146 3.51 -22.93 1.24
N ARG A 147 4.02 -23.88 0.45
CA ARG A 147 3.26 -24.49 -0.65
C ARG A 147 2.09 -25.32 -0.13
N GLN A 148 2.26 -26.03 0.99
CA GLN A 148 1.25 -26.91 1.57
C GLN A 148 0.23 -26.21 2.49
N MET A 149 0.56 -25.01 3.00
CA MET A 149 -0.38 -24.16 3.75
C MET A 149 -1.67 -23.94 2.97
N ALA A 150 -2.81 -23.89 3.66
CA ALA A 150 -4.09 -23.60 3.01
C ALA A 150 -4.17 -22.12 2.58
N GLU A 151 -4.90 -21.82 1.51
CA GLU A 151 -5.08 -20.45 1.03
C GLU A 151 -5.72 -19.55 2.10
N GLY A 152 -6.66 -20.08 2.88
CA GLY A 152 -7.27 -19.38 4.01
C GLY A 152 -6.27 -18.99 5.11
N GLU A 153 -5.22 -19.80 5.33
CA GLU A 153 -4.17 -19.49 6.29
C GLU A 153 -3.24 -18.37 5.78
N LEU A 154 -2.95 -18.35 4.48
CA LEU A 154 -2.26 -17.24 3.82
C LEU A 154 -3.10 -15.95 3.90
N PHE A 155 -4.41 -16.06 3.66
CA PHE A 155 -5.35 -14.94 3.81
C PHE A 155 -5.33 -14.38 5.23
N ASN A 156 -5.35 -15.26 6.24
CA ASN A 156 -5.25 -14.85 7.63
C ASN A 156 -3.92 -14.13 7.92
N THR A 157 -2.81 -14.63 7.38
CA THR A 157 -1.48 -14.00 7.54
C THR A 157 -1.45 -12.59 6.94
N ILE A 158 -2.04 -12.39 5.76
CA ILE A 158 -2.14 -11.05 5.15
C ILE A 158 -3.05 -10.14 6.00
N THR A 159 -4.13 -10.69 6.55
CA THR A 159 -5.14 -9.93 7.29
C THR A 159 -4.64 -9.49 8.66
N HIS A 160 -4.02 -10.40 9.41
CA HIS A 160 -3.65 -10.21 10.82
C HIS A 160 -2.14 -10.08 11.07
N GLY A 161 -1.33 -10.26 10.03
CA GLY A 161 0.12 -10.32 10.14
C GLY A 161 0.64 -11.74 10.44
N SER A 162 1.96 -11.89 10.47
CA SER A 162 2.59 -13.18 10.78
C SER A 162 2.56 -13.48 12.28
N PRO A 163 2.52 -14.76 12.69
CA PRO A 163 2.52 -15.13 14.12
C PRO A 163 3.72 -14.59 14.91
N ASN A 164 4.88 -14.48 14.27
CA ASN A 164 6.10 -13.92 14.87
C ASN A 164 6.17 -12.38 14.83
N LYS A 165 5.14 -11.71 14.32
CA LYS A 165 5.02 -10.24 14.20
C LYS A 165 6.06 -9.56 13.31
N ASN A 166 6.86 -10.32 12.56
CA ASN A 166 7.80 -9.77 11.58
C ASN A 166 7.09 -9.18 10.34
N MET A 167 5.91 -9.71 10.01
CA MET A 167 5.01 -9.15 9.01
C MET A 167 3.81 -8.52 9.72
N LEU A 168 3.62 -7.22 9.53
CA LEU A 168 2.46 -6.47 10.03
C LEU A 168 1.19 -6.81 9.23
N PRO A 169 -0.02 -6.57 9.78
CA PRO A 169 -1.27 -6.75 9.06
C PRO A 169 -1.42 -5.79 7.87
N TYR A 170 -2.13 -6.25 6.83
CA TYR A 170 -2.43 -5.50 5.61
C TYR A 170 -3.94 -5.31 5.37
N ALA A 171 -4.80 -5.66 6.34
CA ALA A 171 -6.25 -5.53 6.22
C ALA A 171 -6.74 -4.09 5.97
N ASP A 172 -5.95 -3.09 6.36
CA ASP A 172 -6.19 -1.66 6.15
C ASP A 172 -5.84 -1.19 4.72
N LYS A 173 -5.00 -1.95 4.01
CA LYS A 173 -4.49 -1.61 2.66
C LYS A 173 -5.12 -2.45 1.56
N LEU A 174 -5.50 -3.69 1.87
CA LEU A 174 -6.03 -4.65 0.92
C LEU A 174 -7.47 -5.06 1.27
N LEU A 175 -8.36 -4.83 0.30
CA LEU A 175 -9.71 -5.39 0.33
C LEU A 175 -9.66 -6.93 0.38
N PRO A 176 -10.67 -7.61 0.96
CA PRO A 176 -10.70 -9.07 1.02
C PRO A 176 -10.45 -9.74 -0.34
N GLU A 177 -11.07 -9.23 -1.40
CA GLU A 177 -10.94 -9.75 -2.77
C GLU A 177 -9.50 -9.58 -3.30
N ASP A 178 -8.85 -8.45 -2.98
CA ASP A 178 -7.45 -8.20 -3.34
C ASP A 178 -6.50 -9.15 -2.60
N ARG A 179 -6.81 -9.55 -1.35
CA ARG A 179 -6.00 -10.55 -0.62
C ARG A 179 -6.08 -11.91 -1.31
N TRP A 180 -7.27 -12.34 -1.74
CA TRP A 180 -7.44 -13.56 -2.53
C TRP A 180 -6.72 -13.48 -3.89
N ALA A 181 -6.77 -12.32 -4.55
CA ALA A 181 -6.04 -12.08 -5.78
C ALA A 181 -4.53 -12.23 -5.59
N VAL A 182 -3.97 -11.63 -4.53
CA VAL A 182 -2.54 -11.77 -4.18
C VAL A 182 -2.18 -13.23 -3.92
N ILE A 183 -3.02 -13.97 -3.20
CA ILE A 183 -2.78 -15.41 -2.93
C ILE A 183 -2.78 -16.22 -4.23
N LEU A 184 -3.69 -15.92 -5.17
CA LEU A 184 -3.70 -16.55 -6.49
C LEU A 184 -2.38 -16.31 -7.22
N TYR A 185 -1.86 -15.08 -7.17
CA TYR A 185 -0.56 -14.76 -7.77
C TYR A 185 0.60 -15.47 -7.04
N VAL A 186 0.57 -15.57 -5.71
CA VAL A 186 1.55 -16.37 -4.95
C VAL A 186 1.52 -17.84 -5.38
N ARG A 187 0.33 -18.44 -5.59
CA ARG A 187 0.21 -19.80 -6.13
C ARG A 187 0.77 -19.92 -7.53
N ALA A 188 0.60 -18.91 -8.38
CA ALA A 188 1.21 -18.87 -9.70
C ALA A 188 2.74 -18.83 -9.62
N LEU A 189 3.33 -18.02 -8.72
CA LEU A 189 4.78 -17.98 -8.50
C LEU A 189 5.32 -19.34 -8.02
N GLN A 190 4.63 -19.98 -7.06
CA GLN A 190 5.00 -21.32 -6.58
C GLN A 190 4.96 -22.35 -7.71
N ARG A 191 3.94 -22.28 -8.59
CA ARG A 191 3.83 -23.17 -9.75
C ARG A 191 4.88 -22.88 -10.81
N ALA A 192 5.21 -21.61 -11.05
CA ALA A 192 6.23 -21.23 -12.04
C ALA A 192 7.62 -21.77 -11.67
N GLN A 193 7.97 -21.80 -10.38
CA GLN A 193 9.26 -22.31 -9.92
C GLN A 193 9.41 -23.83 -10.06
N LEU A 194 8.31 -24.58 -9.96
CA LEU A 194 8.28 -26.05 -10.06
C LEU A 194 7.83 -26.55 -11.44
N GLY A 195 7.46 -25.63 -12.33
CA GLY A 195 6.92 -25.94 -13.63
C GLY A 195 7.94 -26.72 -14.46
N THR A 196 7.45 -27.77 -15.11
CA THR A 196 8.21 -28.57 -16.06
C THR A 196 7.78 -28.23 -17.48
N ALA A 197 8.58 -28.63 -18.48
CA ALA A 197 8.19 -28.49 -19.88
C ALA A 197 6.89 -29.23 -20.23
N ALA A 198 6.47 -30.22 -19.43
CA ALA A 198 5.23 -30.94 -19.61
C ALA A 198 3.99 -30.11 -19.20
N ASP A 199 4.16 -29.09 -18.34
CA ASP A 199 3.06 -28.22 -17.90
C ASP A 199 2.61 -27.22 -18.97
N VAL A 200 3.43 -27.00 -20.01
CA VAL A 200 3.09 -26.16 -21.16
C VAL A 200 2.30 -26.99 -22.17
N THR A 201 0.97 -26.91 -22.07
CA THR A 201 0.05 -27.66 -22.94
C THR A 201 -0.31 -26.93 -24.24
N ASP A 202 -0.13 -25.61 -24.27
CA ASP A 202 -0.39 -24.80 -25.47
C ASP A 202 0.73 -24.97 -26.50
N ALA A 203 0.37 -25.43 -27.71
CA ALA A 203 1.33 -25.75 -28.75
C ALA A 203 2.17 -24.54 -29.19
N ASN A 204 1.56 -23.36 -29.28
CA ASN A 204 2.25 -22.12 -29.65
C ASN A 204 3.23 -21.67 -28.55
N ALA A 205 2.84 -21.81 -27.28
CA ALA A 205 3.73 -21.55 -26.15
C ALA A 205 4.92 -22.52 -26.11
N ARG A 206 4.71 -23.80 -26.46
CA ARG A 206 5.81 -24.79 -26.54
C ARG A 206 6.84 -24.38 -27.61
N GLU A 207 6.38 -24.02 -28.80
CA GLU A 207 7.26 -23.60 -29.90
C GLU A 207 8.05 -22.33 -29.55
N THR A 208 7.37 -21.30 -29.02
CA THR A 208 8.02 -20.02 -28.64
C THR A 208 9.03 -20.18 -27.50
N LEU A 209 8.81 -21.12 -26.59
CA LEU A 209 9.74 -21.45 -25.49
C LEU A 209 10.82 -22.47 -25.88
N GLY A 210 10.85 -22.95 -27.13
CA GLY A 210 11.82 -23.94 -27.58
C GLY A 210 11.66 -25.33 -26.94
N LEU A 211 10.47 -25.64 -26.44
CA LEU A 211 10.13 -26.91 -25.81
C LEU A 211 9.69 -27.90 -26.90
N LYS A 212 10.46 -28.97 -27.09
CA LYS A 212 10.08 -30.10 -27.94
C LYS A 212 9.03 -30.94 -27.22
#